data_AF-A0A525CBA0-F1
#
_entry.id   AF-A0A525CBA0-F1
#
_cell.length_a   1.000
_cell.length_b   1.000
_cell.length_c   1.000
_cell.angle_alpha   90.00
_cell.angle_beta   90.00
_cell.angle_gamma   90.00
#
_symmetry.space_group_name_H-M   'P 1'
#
loop_
_entity.id
_entity.type
_entity.pdbx_description
1 polymer ?
#
loop_
_entity_poly.entity_id
_entity_poly.type
_entity_poly.pdbx_seq_one_letter_code
_entity_poly.pdbx_strand_id
1 'polypeptide(L)'
;VQVTGNVLAGFYVMAEGDVLIGGAVEASLISGNGTIKIAQGVKGAKKAVIRSKQEIQTMFAEQASLLAVADIKVKNSLMHCRTKSNGTIMLPQDKSTILGGKTYARHGIVTTNLGSPRGIHTLVAFGQDYLIGDRIEMEEKEIEKIKKTIAKIDIAMQQPENRNSEAALEQLRKKKVMALKAMEKLGLRLFSLRERFEEHFESSLVVRGKVFPGVTIESHGRTLEIQQERKNVTFRFDQQSGRIIEESNAKE
;
A
#
# COMPACT_ATOMS: atom_id res chain seq x y z
N VAL A 1 -4.40 8.47 -23.67
CA VAL A 1 -5.74 9.06 -23.39
C VAL A 1 -5.54 10.46 -22.84
N GLN A 2 -6.27 11.45 -23.37
CA GLN A 2 -6.18 12.84 -22.90
C GLN A 2 -7.57 13.36 -22.56
N VAL A 3 -7.71 13.88 -21.35
CA VAL A 3 -8.91 14.54 -20.83
C VAL A 3 -8.51 15.98 -20.53
N THR A 4 -9.10 16.95 -21.21
CA THR A 4 -8.75 18.37 -21.04
C THR A 4 -9.32 18.97 -19.75
N GLY A 5 -10.46 18.47 -19.30
CA GLY A 5 -11.16 18.94 -18.10
C GLY A 5 -11.03 18.02 -16.88
N ASN A 6 -12.03 18.09 -16.01
CA ASN A 6 -12.13 17.29 -14.79
C ASN A 6 -12.68 15.89 -15.08
N VAL A 7 -12.30 14.91 -14.26
CA VAL A 7 -12.99 13.62 -14.17
C VAL A 7 -13.85 13.63 -12.93
N LEU A 8 -15.17 13.79 -13.11
CA LEU A 8 -16.14 13.90 -12.03
C LEU A 8 -16.45 12.53 -11.40
N ALA A 9 -17.08 12.54 -10.23
CA ALA A 9 -17.49 11.35 -9.52
C ALA A 9 -18.39 10.43 -10.38
N GLY A 10 -18.18 9.13 -10.26
CA GLY A 10 -18.95 8.11 -11.01
C GLY A 10 -18.37 7.78 -12.38
N PHE A 11 -17.37 8.52 -12.85
CA PHE A 11 -16.65 8.19 -14.07
C PHE A 11 -15.41 7.31 -13.80
N TYR A 12 -14.97 6.61 -14.83
CA TYR A 12 -13.69 5.92 -14.83
C TYR A 12 -12.95 6.17 -16.14
N VAL A 13 -11.63 6.19 -16.07
CA VAL A 13 -10.74 6.32 -17.22
C VAL A 13 -9.79 5.13 -17.22
N MET A 14 -9.75 4.39 -18.32
CA MET A 14 -8.82 3.28 -18.52
C MET A 14 -8.03 3.49 -19.80
N ALA A 15 -6.73 3.25 -19.75
CA ALA A 15 -5.85 3.36 -20.91
C ALA A 15 -4.75 2.31 -20.89
N GLU A 16 -4.39 1.80 -22.07
CA GLU A 16 -3.22 0.93 -22.24
C GLU A 16 -1.89 1.70 -22.34
N GLY A 17 -1.94 3.02 -22.40
CA GLY A 17 -0.77 3.90 -22.40
C GLY A 17 -0.93 5.00 -21.37
N ASP A 18 -0.39 6.17 -21.69
CA ASP A 18 -0.41 7.33 -20.80
C ASP A 18 -1.81 7.92 -20.66
N VAL A 19 -2.07 8.50 -19.48
CA VAL A 19 -3.29 9.25 -19.17
C VAL A 19 -2.90 10.66 -18.75
N LEU A 20 -3.38 11.65 -19.50
CA LEU A 20 -3.21 13.06 -19.16
C LEU A 20 -4.56 13.67 -18.82
N ILE A 21 -4.69 14.22 -17.60
CA ILE A 21 -5.88 14.90 -17.11
C ILE A 21 -5.51 16.36 -16.83
N GLY A 22 -6.07 17.28 -17.61
CA GLY A 22 -5.84 18.72 -17.48
C GLY A 22 -6.55 19.36 -16.28
N GLY A 23 -7.58 18.71 -15.75
CA GLY A 23 -8.32 19.14 -14.57
C GLY A 23 -7.99 18.36 -13.29
N ALA A 24 -8.96 18.36 -12.38
CA ALA A 24 -8.96 17.57 -11.16
C ALA A 24 -9.68 16.22 -11.36
N VAL A 25 -9.36 15.25 -10.51
CA VAL A 25 -10.09 13.98 -10.41
C VAL A 25 -10.90 13.96 -9.12
N GLU A 26 -12.19 13.68 -9.22
CA GLU A 26 -13.12 13.67 -8.09
C GLU A 26 -13.73 12.29 -7.92
N ALA A 27 -13.42 11.60 -6.81
CA ALA A 27 -14.03 10.33 -6.41
C ALA A 27 -14.12 9.24 -7.51
N SER A 28 -13.11 9.17 -8.40
CA SER A 28 -13.15 8.37 -9.63
C SER A 28 -11.96 7.42 -9.79
N LEU A 29 -12.13 6.42 -10.66
CA LEU A 29 -11.11 5.42 -10.98
C LEU A 29 -10.32 5.83 -12.22
N ILE A 30 -9.02 6.03 -12.08
CA ILE A 30 -8.11 6.24 -13.21
C ILE A 30 -7.10 5.08 -13.25
N SER A 31 -7.03 4.39 -14.37
CA SER A 31 -6.12 3.24 -14.56
C SER A 31 -5.37 3.37 -15.88
N GLY A 32 -4.04 3.28 -15.82
CA GLY A 32 -3.16 3.37 -16.98
C GLY A 32 -2.03 2.33 -16.91
N ASN A 33 -1.66 1.73 -18.04
CA ASN A 33 -0.40 0.99 -18.11
C ASN A 33 0.81 1.92 -18.30
N GLY A 34 0.60 3.12 -18.84
CA GLY A 34 1.62 4.17 -18.94
C GLY A 34 1.61 5.11 -17.74
N THR A 35 2.23 6.27 -17.90
CA THR A 35 2.28 7.32 -16.88
C THR A 35 0.94 8.06 -16.76
N ILE A 36 0.53 8.34 -15.52
CA ILE A 36 -0.68 9.15 -15.24
C ILE A 36 -0.26 10.53 -14.75
N LYS A 37 -0.67 11.59 -15.47
CA LYS A 37 -0.43 12.98 -15.07
C LYS A 37 -1.76 13.69 -14.83
N ILE A 38 -1.92 14.26 -13.64
CA ILE A 38 -3.10 15.01 -13.20
C ILE A 38 -2.64 16.44 -12.88
N ALA A 39 -3.11 17.41 -13.66
CA ALA A 39 -2.56 18.77 -13.61
C ALA A 39 -2.96 19.53 -12.33
N GLN A 40 -4.17 19.32 -11.78
CA GLN A 40 -4.66 20.09 -10.63
C GLN A 40 -4.62 19.34 -9.29
N GLY A 41 -4.99 18.05 -9.27
CA GLY A 41 -5.05 17.27 -8.02
C GLY A 41 -6.13 16.21 -7.99
N VAL A 42 -6.17 15.45 -6.90
CA VAL A 42 -7.15 14.38 -6.66
C VAL A 42 -7.94 14.67 -5.39
N LYS A 43 -9.26 14.83 -5.52
CA LYS A 43 -10.22 14.92 -4.42
C LYS A 43 -10.93 13.58 -4.30
N GLY A 44 -10.45 12.74 -3.41
CA GLY A 44 -10.78 11.33 -3.43
C GLY A 44 -12.11 10.95 -2.78
N ALA A 45 -12.58 11.71 -1.80
CA ALA A 45 -13.78 11.39 -1.00
C ALA A 45 -13.82 9.93 -0.52
N LYS A 46 -12.64 9.34 -0.21
CA LYS A 46 -12.41 7.94 0.15
C LYS A 46 -12.74 6.91 -0.94
N LYS A 47 -13.01 7.35 -2.16
CA LYS A 47 -13.44 6.52 -3.30
C LYS A 47 -12.48 6.55 -4.49
N ALA A 48 -11.72 7.63 -4.67
CA ALA A 48 -10.82 7.73 -5.81
C ALA A 48 -9.66 6.73 -5.71
N VAL A 49 -9.38 6.11 -6.86
CA VAL A 49 -8.31 5.13 -7.02
C VAL A 49 -7.55 5.46 -8.29
N ILE A 50 -6.25 5.74 -8.17
CA ILE A 50 -5.36 6.03 -9.29
C ILE A 50 -4.33 4.90 -9.37
N ARG A 51 -4.27 4.20 -10.50
CA ARG A 51 -3.41 3.03 -10.72
C ARG A 51 -2.58 3.18 -11.97
N SER A 52 -1.26 3.15 -11.82
CA SER A 52 -0.30 3.24 -12.92
C SER A 52 0.66 2.05 -12.87
N LYS A 53 0.95 1.44 -14.03
CA LYS A 53 2.10 0.51 -14.15
C LYS A 53 3.42 1.25 -14.36
N GLN A 54 3.41 2.56 -14.45
CA GLN A 54 4.59 3.41 -14.46
C GLN A 54 4.45 4.46 -13.34
N GLU A 55 4.64 5.74 -13.66
CA GLU A 55 4.61 6.84 -12.70
C GLU A 55 3.19 7.40 -12.50
N ILE A 56 2.98 8.06 -11.35
CA ILE A 56 1.85 8.97 -11.10
C ILE A 56 2.39 10.34 -10.77
N GLN A 57 1.89 11.38 -11.45
CA GLN A 57 2.23 12.77 -11.20
C GLN A 57 0.95 13.57 -10.89
N THR A 58 0.92 14.26 -9.76
CA THR A 58 -0.22 15.10 -9.35
C THR A 58 0.24 16.29 -8.51
N MET A 59 -0.56 17.35 -8.43
CA MET A 59 -0.26 18.46 -7.51
C MET A 59 -0.52 18.07 -6.05
N PHE A 60 -1.63 17.40 -5.77
CA PHE A 60 -1.98 16.91 -4.45
C PHE A 60 -2.91 15.71 -4.57
N ALA A 61 -3.06 14.96 -3.49
CA ALA A 61 -4.13 13.99 -3.35
C ALA A 61 -4.70 14.02 -1.94
N GLU A 62 -6.02 13.94 -1.84
CA GLU A 62 -6.75 13.91 -0.59
C GLU A 62 -7.72 12.72 -0.57
N GLN A 63 -7.74 11.96 0.53
CA GLN A 63 -8.64 10.83 0.74
C GLN A 63 -8.72 9.88 -0.47
N ALA A 64 -7.57 9.60 -1.08
CA ALA A 64 -7.44 8.83 -2.32
C ALA A 64 -6.46 7.66 -2.15
N SER A 65 -6.63 6.64 -2.99
CA SER A 65 -5.65 5.55 -3.11
C SER A 65 -4.81 5.74 -4.37
N LEU A 66 -3.49 5.85 -4.21
CA LEU A 66 -2.53 5.98 -5.32
C LEU A 66 -1.65 4.74 -5.36
N LEU A 67 -1.59 4.05 -6.49
CA LEU A 67 -0.78 2.85 -6.68
C LEU A 67 0.05 2.98 -7.97
N ALA A 68 1.36 2.95 -7.83
CA ALA A 68 2.30 3.02 -8.95
C ALA A 68 3.32 1.88 -8.87
N VAL A 69 3.72 1.33 -10.01
CA VAL A 69 4.85 0.38 -10.05
C VAL A 69 6.18 1.15 -10.06
N ALA A 70 6.23 2.33 -10.67
CA ALA A 70 7.38 3.23 -10.59
C ALA A 70 7.08 4.38 -9.59
N ASP A 71 7.66 5.55 -9.82
CA ASP A 71 7.63 6.67 -8.89
C ASP A 71 6.25 7.34 -8.75
N ILE A 72 6.01 7.96 -7.59
CA ILE A 72 4.87 8.86 -7.37
C ILE A 72 5.42 10.24 -7.04
N LYS A 73 5.15 11.22 -7.92
CA LYS A 73 5.57 12.61 -7.77
C LYS A 73 4.35 13.45 -7.41
N VAL A 74 4.32 13.97 -6.20
CA VAL A 74 3.22 14.81 -5.69
C VAL A 74 3.80 16.18 -5.35
N LYS A 75 3.33 17.27 -5.96
CA LYS A 75 3.99 18.57 -5.71
C LYS A 75 3.78 19.09 -4.29
N ASN A 76 2.54 19.11 -3.82
CA ASN A 76 2.14 19.79 -2.59
C ASN A 76 1.92 18.80 -1.44
N SER A 77 0.91 17.93 -1.53
CA SER A 77 0.54 17.16 -0.34
C SER A 77 -0.19 15.86 -0.61
N LEU A 78 0.04 14.90 0.28
CA LEU A 78 -0.75 13.69 0.44
C LEU A 78 -1.53 13.80 1.75
N MET A 79 -2.86 13.83 1.67
CA MET A 79 -3.74 14.05 2.82
C MET A 79 -4.69 12.86 3.02
N HIS A 80 -4.53 12.11 4.12
CA HIS A 80 -5.35 10.93 4.40
C HIS A 80 -5.39 9.93 3.24
N CYS A 81 -4.25 9.77 2.55
CA CYS A 81 -4.12 8.91 1.38
C CYS A 81 -3.62 7.51 1.75
N ARG A 82 -3.94 6.54 0.89
CA ARG A 82 -3.24 5.24 0.85
C ARG A 82 -2.36 5.23 -0.39
N THR A 83 -1.08 5.48 -0.22
CA THR A 83 -0.14 5.62 -1.33
C THR A 83 0.84 4.45 -1.33
N LYS A 84 0.99 3.80 -2.47
CA LYS A 84 1.89 2.65 -2.65
C LYS A 84 2.70 2.79 -3.92
N SER A 85 4.02 2.64 -3.81
CA SER A 85 4.94 2.71 -4.94
C SER A 85 6.03 1.64 -4.82
N ASN A 86 6.32 0.95 -5.91
CA ASN A 86 7.54 0.14 -6.01
C ASN A 86 8.76 0.97 -6.47
N GLY A 87 8.55 2.26 -6.72
CA GLY A 87 9.57 3.29 -6.92
C GLY A 87 9.81 4.12 -5.66
N THR A 88 10.10 5.40 -5.88
CA THR A 88 10.26 6.43 -4.87
C THR A 88 9.01 7.32 -4.82
N ILE A 89 8.61 7.75 -3.62
CA ILE A 89 7.55 8.76 -3.46
C ILE A 89 8.21 10.10 -3.16
N MET A 90 8.01 11.08 -4.05
CA MET A 90 8.70 12.36 -4.00
C MET A 90 7.72 13.52 -3.91
N LEU A 91 7.95 14.36 -2.91
CA LEU A 91 7.24 15.61 -2.69
C LEU A 91 8.22 16.79 -2.71
N PRO A 92 8.60 17.30 -3.90
CA PRO A 92 9.78 18.16 -4.07
C PRO A 92 9.61 19.61 -3.59
N GLN A 93 8.39 20.09 -3.34
CA GLN A 93 8.17 21.49 -2.96
C GLN A 93 8.56 21.76 -1.49
N ASP A 94 9.01 22.97 -1.19
CA ASP A 94 9.45 23.37 0.16
C ASP A 94 8.33 23.34 1.20
N LYS A 95 7.08 23.48 0.77
CA LYS A 95 5.91 23.42 1.65
C LYS A 95 5.20 22.07 1.58
N SER A 96 5.87 21.07 1.02
CA SER A 96 5.22 19.78 0.80
C SER A 96 5.02 19.01 2.10
N THR A 97 3.95 18.21 2.16
CA THR A 97 3.63 17.44 3.36
C THR A 97 2.90 16.13 3.08
N ILE A 98 3.26 15.09 3.83
CA ILE A 98 2.47 13.87 3.94
C ILE A 98 1.80 13.90 5.30
N LEU A 99 0.46 13.95 5.33
CA LEU A 99 -0.32 14.01 6.55
C LEU A 99 -1.46 13.00 6.52
N GLY A 100 -1.48 12.12 7.51
CA GLY A 100 -2.53 11.11 7.67
C GLY A 100 -2.48 9.99 6.62
N GLY A 101 -2.99 8.83 7.02
CA GLY A 101 -3.07 7.66 6.14
C GLY A 101 -1.79 6.83 6.16
N LYS A 102 -1.53 6.12 5.06
CA LYS A 102 -0.44 5.15 4.96
C LYS A 102 0.30 5.29 3.63
N THR A 103 1.61 5.49 3.71
CA THR A 103 2.48 5.68 2.56
C THR A 103 3.54 4.59 2.53
N TYR A 104 3.64 3.87 1.42
CA TYR A 104 4.53 2.73 1.25
C TYR A 104 5.38 2.94 0.00
N ALA A 105 6.71 2.88 0.13
CA ALA A 105 7.61 3.03 -1.01
C ALA A 105 8.77 2.03 -0.94
N ARG A 106 9.03 1.30 -2.02
CA ARG A 106 10.16 0.37 -2.05
C ARG A 106 11.50 1.09 -1.96
N HIS A 107 11.73 2.10 -2.80
CA HIS A 107 13.03 2.81 -2.89
C HIS A 107 13.13 4.05 -1.99
N GLY A 108 12.10 4.30 -1.18
CA GLY A 108 12.12 5.39 -0.20
C GLY A 108 11.23 6.56 -0.54
N ILE A 109 11.30 7.58 0.31
CA ILE A 109 10.35 8.69 0.35
C ILE A 109 11.12 9.97 0.61
N VAL A 110 10.84 10.99 -0.18
CA VAL A 110 11.42 12.33 -0.01
C VAL A 110 10.28 13.32 0.16
N THR A 111 10.23 14.00 1.30
CA THR A 111 9.22 15.03 1.59
C THR A 111 9.83 16.17 2.39
N THR A 112 9.22 17.35 2.34
CA THR A 112 9.66 18.44 3.21
C THR A 112 9.11 18.28 4.62
N ASN A 113 7.82 18.05 4.77
CA ASN A 113 7.22 17.81 6.08
C ASN A 113 6.54 16.44 6.14
N LEU A 114 6.55 15.85 7.33
CA LEU A 114 5.96 14.54 7.60
C LEU A 114 5.12 14.60 8.87
N GLY A 115 3.84 14.26 8.76
CA GLY A 115 2.85 14.35 9.83
C GLY A 115 2.25 15.74 9.97
N SER A 116 1.62 15.99 11.11
CA SER A 116 0.94 17.24 11.44
C SER A 116 1.21 17.65 12.89
N PRO A 117 1.34 18.95 13.21
CA PRO A 117 1.42 19.44 14.59
C PRO A 117 0.25 18.99 15.49
N ARG A 118 -0.89 18.63 14.89
CA ARG A 118 -2.08 18.14 15.60
C ARG A 118 -1.99 16.65 16.00
N GLY A 119 -0.85 15.98 15.77
CA GLY A 119 -0.68 14.57 16.13
C GLY A 119 -1.48 13.61 15.25
N ILE A 120 -1.73 13.96 13.98
CA ILE A 120 -2.48 13.10 13.07
C ILE A 120 -1.64 11.86 12.74
N HIS A 121 -2.17 10.68 13.09
CA HIS A 121 -1.52 9.40 12.80
C HIS A 121 -1.17 9.25 11.33
N THR A 122 0.12 9.13 11.06
CA THR A 122 0.67 9.03 9.71
C THR A 122 1.65 7.86 9.69
N LEU A 123 1.35 6.82 8.90
CA LEU A 123 2.24 5.68 8.74
C LEU A 123 3.04 5.80 7.46
N VAL A 124 4.35 5.60 7.56
CA VAL A 124 5.27 5.66 6.44
C VAL A 124 6.15 4.44 6.48
N ALA A 125 6.19 3.68 5.38
CA ALA A 125 6.96 2.46 5.31
C ALA A 125 7.87 2.46 4.07
N PHE A 126 9.11 1.97 4.24
CA PHE A 126 10.06 1.88 3.15
C PHE A 126 10.97 0.64 3.19
N GLY A 127 11.54 0.31 2.02
CA GLY A 127 12.62 -0.68 1.88
C GLY A 127 12.19 -2.12 1.56
N GLN A 128 10.90 -2.34 1.29
CA GLN A 128 10.35 -3.65 0.92
C GLN A 128 9.37 -3.52 -0.27
N ASP A 129 9.03 -4.64 -0.91
CA ASP A 129 8.00 -4.67 -1.96
C ASP A 129 6.58 -4.75 -1.36
N TYR A 130 5.95 -3.59 -1.17
CA TYR A 130 4.61 -3.50 -0.60
C TYR A 130 3.48 -3.97 -1.54
N LEU A 131 3.74 -4.23 -2.83
CA LEU A 131 2.81 -4.94 -3.71
C LEU A 131 2.83 -6.44 -3.44
N ILE A 132 3.99 -7.00 -3.07
CA ILE A 132 4.08 -8.37 -2.55
C ILE A 132 3.35 -8.45 -1.20
N GLY A 133 3.53 -7.45 -0.32
CA GLY A 133 2.77 -7.34 0.93
C GLY A 133 1.25 -7.40 0.75
N ASP A 134 0.70 -6.70 -0.26
CA ASP A 134 -0.73 -6.80 -0.59
C ASP A 134 -1.15 -8.20 -1.04
N ARG A 135 -0.28 -8.90 -1.78
CA ARG A 135 -0.53 -10.29 -2.18
C ARG A 135 -0.52 -11.22 -0.97
N ILE A 136 0.42 -11.05 -0.05
CA ILE A 136 0.46 -11.79 1.23
C ILE A 136 -0.87 -11.63 1.96
N GLU A 137 -1.34 -10.40 2.16
CA GLU A 137 -2.61 -10.11 2.85
C GLU A 137 -3.81 -10.77 2.14
N MET A 138 -3.81 -10.79 0.80
CA MET A 138 -4.86 -11.45 0.01
C MET A 138 -4.84 -12.98 0.18
N GLU A 139 -3.67 -13.61 0.09
CA GLU A 139 -3.53 -15.06 0.23
C GLU A 139 -3.86 -15.52 1.66
N GLU A 140 -3.48 -14.75 2.69
CA GLU A 140 -3.84 -15.01 4.09
C GLU A 140 -5.35 -14.97 4.31
N LYS A 141 -6.03 -13.97 3.73
CA LYS A 141 -7.50 -13.88 3.77
C LYS A 141 -8.15 -15.08 3.09
N GLU A 142 -7.57 -15.58 2.00
CA GLU A 142 -8.10 -16.74 1.29
C GLU A 142 -7.91 -18.04 2.09
N ILE A 143 -6.73 -18.24 2.69
CA ILE A 143 -6.48 -19.35 3.63
C ILE A 143 -7.50 -19.34 4.77
N GLU A 144 -7.80 -18.16 5.34
CA GLU A 144 -8.77 -18.03 6.43
C GLU A 144 -10.20 -18.42 6.00
N LYS A 145 -10.60 -18.11 4.76
CA LYS A 145 -11.89 -18.60 4.21
C LYS A 145 -11.91 -20.11 4.05
N ILE A 146 -10.81 -20.70 3.58
CA ILE A 146 -10.69 -22.16 3.42
C ILE A 146 -10.76 -22.84 4.80
N LYS A 147 -10.07 -22.33 5.82
CA LYS A 147 -10.16 -22.84 7.19
C LYS A 147 -11.59 -22.84 7.71
N LYS A 148 -12.32 -21.74 7.52
CA LYS A 148 -13.75 -21.66 7.86
C LYS A 148 -14.59 -22.67 7.09
N THR A 149 -14.26 -22.92 5.83
CA THR A 149 -14.94 -23.92 5.00
C THR A 149 -14.69 -25.34 5.51
N ILE A 150 -13.44 -25.66 5.87
CA ILE A 150 -13.07 -26.95 6.46
C ILE A 150 -13.82 -27.16 7.78
N ALA A 151 -13.87 -26.15 8.66
CA ALA A 151 -14.62 -26.23 9.91
C ALA A 151 -16.12 -26.52 9.69
N LYS A 152 -16.73 -25.89 8.67
CA LYS A 152 -18.12 -26.17 8.28
C LYS A 152 -18.31 -27.60 7.76
N ILE A 153 -17.36 -28.11 6.97
CA ILE A 153 -17.40 -29.50 6.49
C ILE A 153 -17.29 -30.47 7.67
N ASP A 154 -16.41 -30.19 8.64
CA ASP A 154 -16.24 -31.02 9.83
C ASP A 154 -17.53 -31.09 10.67
N ILE A 155 -18.21 -29.95 10.84
CA ILE A 155 -19.53 -29.91 11.49
C ILE A 155 -20.55 -30.72 10.67
N ALA A 156 -20.61 -30.53 9.35
CA ALA A 156 -21.55 -31.24 8.48
C ALA A 156 -21.34 -32.76 8.49
N MET A 157 -20.10 -33.23 8.61
CA MET A 157 -19.78 -34.66 8.74
C MET A 157 -20.26 -35.28 10.07
N GLN A 158 -20.42 -34.46 11.13
CA GLN A 158 -20.94 -34.91 12.42
C GLN A 158 -22.48 -34.92 12.48
N GLN A 159 -23.16 -34.30 11.51
CA GLN A 159 -24.62 -34.28 11.46
C GLN A 159 -25.19 -35.67 11.17
N PRO A 160 -26.25 -36.10 11.88
CA PRO A 160 -26.80 -37.46 11.76
C PRO A 160 -27.31 -37.77 10.34
N GLU A 161 -27.86 -36.78 9.64
CA GLU A 161 -28.34 -36.88 8.25
C GLU A 161 -27.22 -37.30 7.28
N ASN A 162 -26.03 -36.73 7.45
CA ASN A 162 -24.88 -37.06 6.62
C ASN A 162 -24.18 -38.32 7.11
N ARG A 163 -24.09 -38.52 8.43
CA ARG A 163 -23.43 -39.69 9.03
C ARG A 163 -24.09 -41.02 8.64
N ASN A 164 -25.40 -40.99 8.42
CA ASN A 164 -26.18 -42.17 8.02
C ASN A 164 -26.18 -42.42 6.50
N SER A 165 -25.54 -41.54 5.71
CA SER A 165 -25.42 -41.68 4.26
C SER A 165 -23.95 -41.73 3.85
N GLU A 166 -23.48 -42.91 3.48
CA GLU A 166 -22.09 -43.14 3.08
C GLU A 166 -21.71 -42.33 1.82
N ALA A 167 -22.64 -42.16 0.88
CA ALA A 167 -22.45 -41.30 -0.29
C ALA A 167 -22.28 -39.81 0.09
N ALA A 168 -23.05 -39.31 1.06
CA ALA A 168 -22.94 -37.93 1.53
C ALA A 168 -21.62 -37.69 2.27
N LEU A 169 -21.22 -38.64 3.14
CA LEU A 169 -19.93 -38.61 3.82
C LEU A 169 -18.75 -38.62 2.84
N GLU A 170 -18.80 -39.47 1.80
CA GLU A 170 -17.75 -39.55 0.80
C GLU A 170 -17.62 -38.25 -0.01
N GLN A 171 -18.74 -37.60 -0.35
CA GLN A 171 -18.72 -36.28 -0.97
C GLN A 171 -18.10 -35.20 -0.06
N LEU A 172 -18.44 -35.20 1.23
CA LEU A 172 -17.87 -34.27 2.20
C LEU A 172 -16.37 -34.50 2.41
N ARG A 173 -15.92 -35.77 2.49
CA ARG A 173 -14.51 -36.14 2.55
C ARG A 173 -13.76 -35.66 1.32
N LYS A 174 -14.28 -35.88 0.11
CA LYS A 174 -13.69 -35.37 -1.14
C LYS A 174 -13.55 -33.85 -1.11
N LYS A 175 -14.61 -33.13 -0.71
CA LYS A 175 -14.58 -31.66 -0.55
C LYS A 175 -13.53 -31.22 0.46
N LYS A 176 -13.42 -31.91 1.61
CA LYS A 176 -12.42 -31.62 2.64
C LYS A 176 -11.00 -31.82 2.10
N VAL A 177 -10.73 -32.93 1.42
CA VAL A 177 -9.43 -33.21 0.80
C VAL A 177 -9.07 -32.14 -0.24
N MET A 178 -10.02 -31.73 -1.08
CA MET A 178 -9.79 -30.63 -2.04
C MET A 178 -9.47 -29.31 -1.34
N ALA A 179 -10.20 -28.96 -0.28
CA ALA A 179 -9.95 -27.76 0.51
C ALA A 179 -8.57 -27.78 1.20
N LEU A 180 -8.18 -28.92 1.78
CA LEU A 180 -6.86 -29.10 2.38
C LEU A 180 -5.73 -28.97 1.36
N LYS A 181 -5.86 -29.59 0.17
CA LYS A 181 -4.89 -29.45 -0.92
C LYS A 181 -4.78 -28.00 -1.41
N ALA A 182 -5.90 -27.30 -1.52
CA ALA A 182 -5.90 -25.88 -1.88
C ALA A 182 -5.17 -25.04 -0.81
N MET A 183 -5.46 -25.29 0.47
CA MET A 183 -4.81 -24.62 1.59
C MET A 183 -3.29 -24.86 1.62
N GLU A 184 -2.84 -26.09 1.37
CA GLU A 184 -1.42 -26.45 1.29
C GLU A 184 -0.72 -25.69 0.15
N LYS A 185 -1.32 -25.68 -1.05
CA LYS A 185 -0.80 -24.92 -2.20
C LYS A 185 -0.69 -23.42 -1.90
N LEU A 186 -1.71 -22.86 -1.25
CA LEU A 186 -1.67 -21.46 -0.81
C LEU A 186 -0.60 -21.23 0.26
N GLY A 187 -0.41 -22.18 1.18
CA GLY A 187 0.64 -22.13 2.20
C GLY A 187 2.04 -22.06 1.61
N LEU A 188 2.34 -22.92 0.62
CA LEU A 188 3.62 -22.88 -0.12
C LEU A 188 3.81 -21.55 -0.85
N ARG A 189 2.75 -21.04 -1.48
CA ARG A 189 2.80 -19.73 -2.16
C ARG A 189 3.03 -18.59 -1.19
N LEU A 190 2.35 -18.61 -0.04
CA LEU A 190 2.51 -17.62 1.02
C LEU A 190 3.94 -17.60 1.56
N PHE A 191 4.52 -18.78 1.78
CA PHE A 191 5.93 -18.92 2.17
C PHE A 191 6.85 -18.22 1.15
N SER A 192 6.71 -18.54 -0.14
CA SER A 192 7.50 -17.91 -1.21
C SER A 192 7.30 -16.39 -1.36
N LEU A 193 6.12 -15.88 -0.97
CA LEU A 193 5.83 -14.44 -1.00
C LEU A 193 6.48 -13.75 0.20
N ARG A 194 6.45 -14.37 1.38
CA ARG A 194 7.10 -13.86 2.59
C ARG A 194 8.60 -13.78 2.43
N GLU A 195 9.25 -14.82 1.88
CA GLU A 195 10.69 -14.78 1.58
C GLU A 195 11.05 -13.61 0.66
N ARG A 196 10.26 -13.36 -0.40
CA ARG A 196 10.46 -12.20 -1.28
C ARG A 196 10.16 -10.86 -0.61
N PHE A 197 9.30 -10.84 0.40
CA PHE A 197 8.97 -9.61 1.12
C PHE A 197 10.07 -9.22 2.11
N GLU A 198 10.85 -10.18 2.61
CA GLU A 198 12.06 -9.95 3.40
C GLU A 198 13.24 -9.42 2.56
N GLU A 199 13.12 -9.41 1.23
CA GLU A 199 14.15 -8.82 0.36
C GLU A 199 14.31 -7.33 0.66
N HIS A 200 15.54 -6.95 1.02
CA HIS A 200 15.88 -5.58 1.34
C HIS A 200 16.17 -4.78 0.07
N PHE A 201 15.57 -3.61 -0.03
CA PHE A 201 15.89 -2.62 -1.05
C PHE A 201 16.54 -1.39 -0.42
N GLU A 202 17.66 -0.95 -1.01
CA GLU A 202 18.28 0.32 -0.64
C GLU A 202 17.26 1.45 -0.74
N SER A 203 17.04 2.12 0.38
CA SER A 203 15.96 3.06 0.55
C SER A 203 16.21 3.96 1.75
N SER A 204 15.62 5.15 1.70
CA SER A 204 15.67 6.09 2.82
C SER A 204 14.39 6.93 2.86
N LEU A 205 14.04 7.38 4.07
CA LEU A 205 13.01 8.39 4.29
C LEU A 205 13.71 9.71 4.60
N VAL A 206 13.79 10.58 3.60
CA VAL A 206 14.42 11.89 3.70
C VAL A 206 13.36 12.95 4.01
N VAL A 207 13.49 13.61 5.16
CA VAL A 207 12.62 14.71 5.57
C VAL A 207 13.43 15.99 5.71
N ARG A 208 13.24 16.90 4.75
CA ARG A 208 14.03 18.15 4.65
C ARG A 208 13.62 19.26 5.60
N GLY A 209 12.41 19.17 6.14
CA GLY A 209 11.82 20.15 7.05
C GLY A 209 11.56 19.47 8.39
N LYS A 210 10.30 19.25 8.74
CA LYS A 210 9.90 18.73 10.06
C LYS A 210 9.24 17.36 9.99
N VAL A 211 9.53 16.52 10.97
CA VAL A 211 8.76 15.33 11.30
C VAL A 211 8.01 15.60 12.59
N PHE A 212 6.69 15.50 12.56
CA PHE A 212 5.83 15.79 13.70
C PHE A 212 5.54 14.53 14.54
N PRO A 213 5.16 14.71 15.82
CA PRO A 213 4.66 13.61 16.63
C PRO A 213 3.45 12.91 16.02
N GLY A 214 3.31 11.61 16.27
CA GLY A 214 2.24 10.77 15.71
C GLY A 214 2.57 10.16 14.33
N VAL A 215 3.79 10.39 13.84
CA VAL A 215 4.33 9.65 12.68
C VAL A 215 4.88 8.31 13.16
N THR A 216 4.46 7.23 12.49
CA THR A 216 5.03 5.90 12.66
C THR A 216 5.80 5.52 11.40
N ILE A 217 7.08 5.24 11.55
CA ILE A 217 7.97 4.81 10.49
C ILE A 217 8.12 3.29 10.57
N GLU A 218 7.94 2.58 9.47
CA GLU A 218 8.03 1.12 9.41
C GLU A 218 9.05 0.68 8.34
N SER A 219 9.86 -0.30 8.66
CA SER A 219 10.74 -0.95 7.68
C SER A 219 11.08 -2.35 8.18
N HIS A 220 10.91 -3.38 7.33
CA HIS A 220 11.24 -4.78 7.65
C HIS A 220 10.56 -5.28 8.94
N GLY A 221 9.28 -4.94 9.11
CA GLY A 221 8.49 -5.28 10.29
C GLY A 221 8.91 -4.58 11.59
N ARG A 222 9.88 -3.65 11.54
CA ARG A 222 10.29 -2.80 12.65
C ARG A 222 9.59 -1.46 12.57
N THR A 223 9.16 -0.94 13.71
CA THR A 223 8.45 0.32 13.81
C THR A 223 9.19 1.30 14.71
N LEU A 224 9.28 2.55 14.28
CA LEU A 224 9.78 3.68 15.05
C LEU A 224 8.68 4.73 15.13
N GLU A 225 8.22 5.05 16.34
CA GLU A 225 7.23 6.10 16.56
C GLU A 225 7.89 7.41 16.95
N ILE A 226 7.52 8.49 16.28
CA ILE A 226 8.02 9.82 16.56
C ILE A 226 7.18 10.45 17.66
N GLN A 227 7.81 10.65 18.82
CA GLN A 227 7.17 11.27 20.00
C GLN A 227 7.46 12.78 20.12
N GLN A 228 8.57 13.24 19.54
CA GLN A 228 9.01 14.63 19.58
C GLN A 228 9.33 15.14 18.18
N GLU A 229 9.11 16.43 17.94
CA GLU A 229 9.39 17.04 16.63
C GLU A 229 10.89 16.89 16.28
N ARG A 230 11.16 16.34 15.09
CA ARG A 230 12.50 16.24 14.50
C ARG A 230 12.62 17.17 13.30
N LYS A 231 13.83 17.62 12.98
CA LYS A 231 14.07 18.50 11.83
C LYS A 231 15.25 18.02 11.02
N ASN A 232 15.14 18.11 9.69
CA ASN A 232 16.21 17.78 8.75
C ASN A 232 16.80 16.40 9.02
N VAL A 233 15.95 15.37 9.00
CA VAL A 233 16.34 14.00 9.35
C VAL A 233 16.19 13.08 8.15
N THR A 234 17.06 12.09 8.08
CA THR A 234 16.97 10.97 7.17
C THR A 234 16.88 9.69 7.99
N PHE A 235 15.89 8.86 7.70
CA PHE A 235 15.78 7.54 8.31
C PHE A 235 16.19 6.47 7.32
N ARG A 236 16.96 5.48 7.81
CA ARG A 236 17.41 4.33 7.04
C ARG A 236 17.23 3.06 7.84
N PHE A 237 17.11 1.95 7.15
CA PHE A 237 17.13 0.64 7.80
C PHE A 237 18.56 0.10 7.79
N ASP A 238 19.13 -0.08 8.98
CA ASP A 238 20.43 -0.70 9.12
C ASP A 238 20.27 -2.23 9.18
N GLN A 239 20.79 -2.92 8.16
CA GLN A 239 20.72 -4.37 8.05
C GLN A 239 21.54 -5.09 9.13
N GLN A 240 22.60 -4.46 9.66
CA GLN A 240 23.44 -5.10 10.68
C GLN A 240 22.77 -5.10 12.05
N SER A 241 22.22 -3.96 12.46
CA SER A 241 21.50 -3.86 13.74
C SER A 241 20.05 -4.31 13.65
N GLY A 242 19.48 -4.42 12.45
CA GLY A 242 18.07 -4.72 12.22
C GLY A 242 17.14 -3.63 12.76
N ARG A 243 17.59 -2.38 12.78
CA ARG A 243 16.88 -1.22 13.35
C ARG A 243 16.78 -0.08 12.35
N ILE A 244 15.77 0.75 12.56
CA ILE A 244 15.64 2.03 11.86
C ILE A 244 16.55 3.03 12.58
N ILE A 245 17.53 3.58 11.85
CA ILE A 245 18.46 4.58 12.34
C ILE A 245 18.04 5.98 11.84
N GLU A 246 18.24 6.98 12.69
CA GLU A 246 18.02 8.40 12.37
C GLU A 246 19.38 9.06 12.14
N GLU A 247 19.55 9.66 10.97
CA GLU A 247 20.71 10.48 10.59
C GLU A 247 20.25 11.93 10.49
N SER A 248 20.97 12.84 11.16
CA SER A 248 20.74 14.28 10.99
C SER A 248 21.39 14.74 9.69
N ASN A 249 20.62 15.38 8.82
CA ASN A 249 21.14 16.06 7.64
C ASN A 249 21.82 17.34 8.13
N ALA A 250 23.10 17.25 8.49
CA ALA A 250 23.91 18.43 8.77
C ALA A 250 23.84 19.36 7.55
N LYS A 251 23.56 20.64 7.79
CA LYS A 251 23.60 21.65 6.73
C LYS A 251 25.05 21.79 6.28
N GLU A 252 25.36 21.34 5.07
CA GLU A 252 26.39 22.00 4.26
C GLU A 252 25.88 23.37 3.82
#